data_AF-A0A136KN16-F1
#
_entry.id   AF-A0A136KN16-F1
#
_cell.length_a   1.000
_cell.length_b   1.000
_cell.length_c   1.000
_cell.angle_alpha   90.00
_cell.angle_beta   90.00
_cell.angle_gamma   90.00
#
_symmetry.space_group_name_H-M   'P 1'
#
loop_
_entity.id
_entity.type
_entity.pdbx_description
1 polymer ?
#
loop_
_entity_poly.entity_id
_entity_poly.type
_entity_poly.pdbx_seq_one_letter_code
_entity_poly.pdbx_strand_id
1 'polypeptide(L)'
;MSFQAYLDNIEAKTGKAPKHFVAEAKKKKLTEFKDLLAWLKKDYGLGTGHARAIIYVIQHGDTITLKHTTGTHRDASAKLKLDGKKKPVKKKAKE
;
A
#
# COMPACT_ATOMS: atom_id res chain seq x y z
N MET A 1 -5.60 0.75 -16.03
CA MET A 1 -4.96 -0.06 -14.96
C MET A 1 -5.53 0.35 -13.62
N SER A 2 -6.12 -0.58 -12.88
CA SER A 2 -6.78 -0.29 -11.60
C SER A 2 -5.76 -0.12 -10.47
N PHE A 3 -6.09 0.68 -9.45
CA PHE A 3 -5.27 0.86 -8.26
C PHE A 3 -4.93 -0.48 -7.56
N GLN A 4 -5.84 -1.45 -7.62
CA GLN A 4 -5.61 -2.81 -7.15
C GLN A 4 -4.43 -3.51 -7.85
N ALA A 5 -4.21 -3.28 -9.15
CA ALA A 5 -3.10 -3.87 -9.89
C ALA A 5 -1.74 -3.29 -9.45
N TYR A 6 -1.72 -2.01 -9.03
CA TYR A 6 -0.55 -1.41 -8.41
C TYR A 6 -0.21 -2.10 -7.09
N LEU A 7 -1.21 -2.37 -6.25
CA LEU A 7 -0.99 -3.02 -4.96
C LEU A 7 -0.57 -4.48 -5.10
N ASP A 8 -1.16 -5.20 -6.06
CA ASP A 8 -0.78 -6.58 -6.38
C ASP A 8 0.68 -6.65 -6.84
N ASN A 9 1.11 -5.72 -7.70
CA ASN A 9 2.52 -5.62 -8.11
C ASN A 9 3.46 -5.29 -6.94
N ILE A 10 3.01 -4.49 -5.98
CA ILE A 10 3.79 -4.17 -4.78
C ILE A 10 3.92 -5.41 -3.89
N GLU A 11 2.82 -6.13 -3.67
CA GLU A 11 2.84 -7.39 -2.92
C GLU A 11 3.70 -8.44 -3.63
N ALA A 12 3.66 -8.53 -4.96
CA ALA A 12 4.51 -9.42 -5.74
C ALA A 12 6.00 -9.07 -5.61
N LYS A 13 6.35 -7.78 -5.56
CA LYS A 13 7.73 -7.30 -5.41
C LYS A 13 8.26 -7.42 -3.99
N THR A 14 7.43 -7.11 -3.00
CA THR A 14 7.84 -6.96 -1.60
C THR A 14 7.50 -8.17 -0.74
N GLY A 15 6.59 -9.03 -1.22
CA GLY A 15 6.04 -10.14 -0.46
C GLY A 15 5.16 -9.72 0.71
N LYS A 16 4.81 -8.43 0.85
CA LYS A 16 4.00 -7.89 1.94
C LYS A 16 2.73 -7.23 1.42
N ALA A 17 1.64 -7.43 2.14
CA ALA A 17 0.38 -6.76 1.85
C ALA A 17 0.46 -5.27 2.20
N PRO A 18 -0.27 -4.38 1.49
CA PRO A 18 -0.28 -2.94 1.72
C PRO A 18 -0.62 -2.56 3.18
N LYS A 19 -1.50 -3.32 3.84
CA LYS A 19 -1.81 -3.18 5.27
C LYS A 19 -0.61 -3.30 6.21
N HIS A 20 0.38 -4.14 5.86
CA HIS A 20 1.60 -4.29 6.68
C HIS A 20 2.40 -2.99 6.71
N PHE A 21 2.50 -2.29 5.59
CA PHE A 21 3.22 -1.02 5.52
C PHE A 21 2.56 0.05 6.39
N VAL A 22 1.22 0.08 6.45
CA VAL A 22 0.48 0.98 7.37
C VAL A 22 0.81 0.68 8.82
N ALA A 23 0.82 -0.60 9.20
CA ALA A 23 1.17 -0.99 10.56
C ALA A 23 2.63 -0.66 10.91
N GLU A 24 3.56 -0.91 9.98
CA GLU A 24 4.99 -0.62 10.18
C GLU A 24 5.28 0.88 10.22
N ALA A 25 4.66 1.68 9.35
CA ALA A 25 4.78 3.13 9.35
C ALA A 25 4.26 3.73 10.67
N LYS A 26 3.11 3.25 11.16
CA LYS A 26 2.57 3.67 12.47
C LYS A 26 3.50 3.27 13.61
N LYS A 27 4.07 2.06 13.60
CA LYS A 27 5.06 1.61 14.60
C LYS A 27 6.31 2.47 14.59
N LYS A 28 6.82 2.83 13.41
CA LYS A 28 7.98 3.71 13.23
C LYS A 28 7.64 5.21 13.43
N LYS A 29 6.36 5.55 13.66
CA LYS A 29 5.84 6.93 13.73
C LYS A 29 6.26 7.79 12.52
N LEU A 30 6.29 7.18 11.34
CA LEU A 30 6.62 7.87 10.10
C LEU A 30 5.37 8.57 9.57
N THR A 31 5.34 9.90 9.69
CA THR A 31 4.28 10.77 9.17
C THR A 31 4.72 11.51 7.91
N GLU A 32 6.02 11.77 7.78
CA GLU A 32 6.58 12.56 6.70
C GLU A 32 6.64 11.78 5.39
N PHE A 33 6.13 12.38 4.31
CA PHE A 33 6.13 11.78 2.98
C PHE A 33 7.54 11.42 2.50
N LYS A 34 8.52 12.30 2.74
CA LYS A 34 9.93 12.05 2.37
C LYS A 34 10.50 10.84 3.10
N ASP A 35 10.22 10.72 4.39
CA ASP A 35 10.76 9.65 5.22
C ASP A 35 10.14 8.30 4.85
N LEU A 36 8.81 8.26 4.69
CA LEU A 36 8.12 7.08 4.19
C LEU A 36 8.61 6.66 2.80
N LEU A 37 8.87 7.62 1.90
CA LEU A 37 9.35 7.32 0.56
C LEU A 37 10.78 6.77 0.58
N ALA A 38 11.65 7.35 1.41
CA ALA A 38 13.01 6.85 1.61
C ALA A 38 13.00 5.45 2.24
N TRP A 39 12.16 5.22 3.25
CA TRP A 39 11.97 3.92 3.88
C TRP A 39 11.45 2.87 2.89
N LEU A 40 10.40 3.17 2.12
CA LEU A 40 9.85 2.24 1.13
C LEU A 40 10.84 1.91 0.02
N LYS A 41 11.68 2.86 -0.38
CA LYS A 41 12.78 2.59 -1.32
C LYS A 41 13.87 1.73 -0.72
N LYS A 42 14.27 2.02 0.53
CA LYS A 42 15.42 1.40 1.18
C LYS A 42 15.14 0.00 1.70
N ASP A 43 13.99 -0.21 2.35
CA ASP A 43 13.58 -1.53 2.88
C ASP A 43 13.00 -2.44 1.79
N TYR A 44 12.31 -1.86 0.79
CA TYR A 44 11.47 -2.64 -0.14
C TYR A 44 11.78 -2.44 -1.62
N GLY A 45 12.74 -1.59 -1.97
CA GLY A 45 13.09 -1.33 -3.38
C GLY A 45 11.95 -0.74 -4.20
N LEU A 46 10.98 -0.08 -3.56
CA LEU A 46 9.81 0.45 -4.26
C LEU A 46 10.16 1.70 -5.05
N GLY A 47 9.90 1.67 -6.36
CA GLY A 47 10.01 2.86 -7.20
C GLY A 47 9.06 3.97 -6.74
N THR A 48 9.40 5.22 -7.05
CA THR A 48 8.69 6.43 -6.58
C THR A 48 7.16 6.36 -6.76
N GLY A 49 6.66 5.82 -7.87
CA GLY A 49 5.22 5.67 -8.12
C GLY A 49 4.53 4.65 -7.19
N HIS A 50 5.18 3.51 -6.94
CA HIS A 50 4.65 2.47 -6.05
C HIS A 50 4.74 2.90 -4.58
N ALA A 51 5.85 3.54 -4.19
CA ALA A 51 6.01 4.09 -2.85
C ALA A 51 4.91 5.13 -2.56
N ARG A 52 4.62 6.04 -3.51
CA ARG A 52 3.53 7.02 -3.40
C ARG A 52 2.17 6.38 -3.11
N ALA A 53 1.83 5.28 -3.79
CA ALA A 53 0.58 4.57 -3.56
C ALA A 53 0.47 4.06 -2.11
N ILE A 54 1.54 3.47 -1.58
CA ILE A 54 1.58 3.00 -0.19
C ILE A 54 1.53 4.16 0.80
N ILE A 55 2.28 5.23 0.57
CA ILE A 55 2.27 6.43 1.42
C ILE A 55 0.87 7.03 1.50
N TYR A 56 0.15 7.07 0.37
CA TYR A 56 -1.23 7.52 0.33
C TYR A 56 -2.13 6.66 1.23
N VAL A 57 -1.98 5.33 1.18
CA VAL A 57 -2.72 4.41 2.07
C VAL A 57 -2.31 4.57 3.54
N ILE A 58 -1.05 4.89 3.83
CA ILE A 58 -0.57 5.15 5.20
C ILE A 58 -1.21 6.42 5.76
N GLN A 59 -1.27 7.50 4.98
CA GLN A 59 -1.79 8.80 5.41
C GLN A 59 -3.33 8.84 5.43
N HIS A 60 -3.99 8.26 4.43
CA HIS A 60 -5.45 8.31 4.27
C HIS A 60 -6.18 7.05 4.75
N GLY A 61 -5.46 5.96 5.03
CA GLY A 61 -6.02 4.70 5.51
C GLY A 61 -6.76 3.89 4.44
N ASP A 62 -7.66 3.02 4.89
CA ASP A 62 -8.59 2.22 4.06
C ASP A 62 -9.57 3.12 3.26
N THR A 63 -9.70 4.38 3.66
CA THR A 63 -10.54 5.40 3.02
C THR A 63 -9.81 5.97 1.81
N ILE A 64 -9.61 5.13 0.80
CA ILE A 64 -9.15 5.62 -0.50
C ILE A 64 -10.35 6.28 -1.18
N THR A 65 -10.62 7.53 -0.82
CA THR A 65 -11.37 8.44 -1.69
C THR A 65 -10.46 8.70 -2.88
N LEU A 66 -10.49 7.76 -3.83
CA LEU A 66 -9.78 7.79 -5.10
C LEU A 66 -10.37 8.93 -5.92
N LYS A 67 -10.03 10.17 -5.55
CA LYS A 67 -10.36 11.38 -6.30
C LYS A 67 -9.35 11.54 -7.44
N HIS A 68 -9.16 10.46 -8.19
CA HIS A 68 -8.49 10.47 -9.48
C HIS A 68 -9.58 10.31 -10.54
N THR A 69 -10.20 11.46 -10.80
CA THR A 69 -10.82 11.96 -12.03
C THR A 69 -11.50 10.97 -12.98
N THR A 70 -12.82 11.15 -13.09
CA THR A 70 -13.70 11.10 -14.28
C THR A 70 -13.19 10.30 -15.49
N GLY A 71 -13.72 9.09 -15.67
CA GLY A 71 -13.62 8.35 -16.93
C GLY A 71 -14.33 6.99 -16.85
N THR A 72 -15.59 6.96 -17.32
CA THR A 72 -16.52 5.88 -17.76
C THR A 72 -16.45 4.44 -17.21
N HIS A 73 -15.53 4.08 -16.32
CA HIS A 73 -15.48 2.76 -15.70
C HIS A 73 -16.05 2.84 -14.28
N ARG A 74 -17.37 3.00 -14.20
CA ARG A 74 -18.14 2.52 -13.05
C ARG A 74 -18.18 1.00 -13.15
N ASP A 75 -17.30 0.32 -12.43
CA ASP A 75 -17.61 -1.03 -11.97
C ASP A 75 -17.46 -1.09 -10.45
N ALA A 76 -18.49 -1.63 -9.83
CA ALA A 76 -18.83 -1.43 -8.45
C ALA A 76 -17.89 -2.21 -7.52
N SER A 77 -16.94 -1.53 -6.87
CA SER A 77 -16.39 -1.95 -5.57
C SER A 77 -15.51 -0.85 -4.98
N ALA A 78 -16.12 0.02 -4.18
CA ALA A 78 -15.47 1.07 -3.38
C ALA A 78 -14.66 0.52 -2.18
N LYS A 79 -14.29 -0.76 -2.19
CA LYS A 79 -13.59 -1.42 -1.10
C LYS A 79 -12.35 -2.11 -1.63
N LEU A 80 -11.24 -1.38 -1.55
CA LEU A 80 -9.95 -1.89 -1.96
C LEU A 80 -9.53 -3.05 -1.06
N LYS A 81 -9.11 -4.17 -1.65
CA LYS A 81 -8.64 -5.33 -0.89
C LYS A 81 -7.21 -5.06 -0.44
N LEU A 82 -7.08 -4.51 0.76
CA LEU A 82 -5.79 -4.24 1.39
C LEU A 82 -5.16 -5.47 2.08
N ASP A 83 -5.93 -6.55 2.23
CA ASP A 83 -5.48 -7.84 2.80
C ASP A 83 -4.56 -8.65 1.87
N GLY A 84 -4.33 -8.17 0.65
CA GLY A 84 -3.53 -8.89 -0.34
C GLY A 84 -4.31 -9.98 -1.08
N LYS A 85 -3.71 -10.50 -2.14
CA LYS A 85 -4.30 -11.59 -2.95
C LYS A 85 -3.83 -12.96 -2.44
N LYS A 86 -2.70 -12.99 -1.73
CA LYS A 86 -2.22 -14.18 -1.01
C LYS A 86 -2.93 -14.30 0.34
N LYS A 87 -3.66 -15.41 0.52
CA LYS A 87 -4.17 -15.91 1.82
C LYS A 87 -3.20 -15.59 2.97
N PRO A 88 -3.70 -15.31 4.19
CA PRO A 88 -2.89 -14.80 5.30
C PRO A 88 -1.80 -15.80 5.67
N VAL A 89 -0.59 -15.60 5.14
CA VAL A 89 0.59 -16.31 5.64
C VAL A 89 0.99 -15.57 6.90
N LYS A 90 0.52 -16.12 8.02
CA LYS A 90 1.04 -15.88 9.37
C LYS A 90 2.57 -15.92 9.35
N LYS A 91 3.26 -14.81 9.11
CA LYS A 91 4.68 -14.69 9.43
C LYS A 91 4.80 -14.14 10.85
N LYS A 92 4.74 -15.09 11.79
CA LYS A 92 5.46 -15.05 13.06
C LYS A 92 6.84 -14.43 12.85
N ALA A 93 7.18 -13.42 13.64
CA ALA A 93 8.55 -13.05 14.01
C ALA A 93 8.45 -11.95 15.08
N LYS A 94 9.13 -12.02 16.22
CA LYS A 94 9.99 -13.03 16.86
C LYS A 94 10.19 -12.48 18.29
N GLU A 95 10.07 -13.34 19.29
CA GLU A 95 10.42 -13.08 20.69
C GLU A 95 11.93 -12.82 20.83
#